data_AF-A0A354I2M0-F1
#
_entry.id   AF-A0A354I2M0-F1
#
_cell.length_a   1.000
_cell.length_b   1.000
_cell.length_c   1.000
_cell.angle_alpha   90.00
_cell.angle_beta   90.00
_cell.angle_gamma   90.00
#
_symmetry.space_group_name_H-M   'P 1'
#
loop_
_entity.id
_entity.type
_entity.pdbx_description
1 polymer ?
#
loop_
_entity_poly.entity_id
_entity_poly.type
_entity_poly.pdbx_seq_one_letter_code
_entity_poly.pdbx_strand_id
1 'polypeptide(L)'
;MIFALTACGSNSSTNNAADTQSGSESTEAVTETPTEEPTEAPAETSTETDTEEPSEDTESTEGKTLVVYYSATGNTEEAANYIAAATGADTLELVPVEPYSDDDLNWTDDNSRVVYEHDNPDARDVELVESTVSDWESYDTVFIGYPKLYPTDRACI
;
A
#
# COMPACT_ATOMS: atom_id res chain seq x y z
N MET A 1 47.54 26.99 -12.69
CA MET A 1 47.96 26.38 -11.42
C MET A 1 48.22 24.91 -11.67
N ILE A 2 49.50 24.55 -11.76
CA ILE A 2 49.96 23.17 -11.92
C ILE A 2 50.02 22.56 -10.51
N PHE A 3 49.25 21.50 -10.26
CA PHE A 3 49.35 20.70 -9.05
C PHE A 3 49.93 19.33 -9.43
N ALA A 4 51.13 19.06 -8.90
CA ALA A 4 51.83 17.79 -9.08
C ALA A 4 51.40 16.78 -8.01
N LEU A 5 51.18 15.53 -8.42
CA LEU A 5 50.97 14.38 -7.53
C LEU A 5 52.33 13.83 -7.10
N THR A 6 52.54 13.70 -5.79
CA THR A 6 53.66 12.95 -5.21
C THR A 6 53.11 11.74 -4.47
N ALA A 7 53.47 10.56 -4.95
CA ALA A 7 53.30 9.28 -4.28
C ALA A 7 54.68 8.75 -3.85
N CYS A 8 54.79 8.31 -2.60
CA CYS A 8 55.76 7.36 -2.04
C CYS A 8 55.25 7.07 -0.61
N GLY A 9 54.99 5.86 -0.15
CA GLY A 9 55.67 4.59 -0.43
C GLY A 9 56.72 4.35 0.66
N SER A 10 56.45 3.46 1.62
CA SER A 10 57.48 2.83 2.48
C SER A 10 56.92 1.56 3.13
N ASN A 11 57.73 0.50 3.06
CA ASN A 11 57.41 -0.90 3.30
C ASN A 11 58.26 -1.48 4.44
N SER A 12 57.63 -2.37 5.22
CA SER A 12 58.15 -3.58 5.90
C SER A 12 58.95 -3.56 7.23
N SER A 13 58.51 -4.53 8.08
CA SER A 13 59.17 -5.29 9.16
C SER A 13 59.04 -4.68 10.56
N THR A 14 58.61 -5.36 11.63
CA THR A 14 58.69 -6.80 11.98
C THR A 14 57.80 -7.14 13.21
N ASN A 15 57.47 -8.43 13.36
CA ASN A 15 57.19 -9.19 14.60
C ASN A 15 55.76 -9.35 15.16
N ASN A 16 55.11 -10.42 14.70
CA ASN A 16 54.72 -11.63 15.44
C ASN A 16 54.00 -11.48 16.81
N ALA A 17 52.69 -11.74 16.82
CA ALA A 17 52.01 -12.44 17.90
C ALA A 17 50.96 -13.38 17.27
N ALA A 18 51.04 -14.65 17.67
CA ALA A 18 50.14 -15.71 17.29
C ALA A 18 48.72 -15.48 17.83
N ASP A 19 47.69 -15.82 17.06
CA ASP A 19 46.87 -16.98 17.38
C ASP A 19 46.01 -17.38 16.17
N THR A 20 45.88 -18.69 16.03
CA THR A 20 45.19 -19.44 14.99
C THR A 20 43.71 -19.50 15.34
N GLN A 21 42.79 -19.43 14.37
CA GLN A 21 41.83 -20.50 14.10
C GLN A 21 40.83 -20.13 12.99
N SER A 22 40.88 -20.95 11.95
CA SER A 22 39.90 -21.11 10.88
C SER A 22 38.95 -22.27 11.25
N GLY A 23 37.68 -22.15 10.86
CA GLY A 23 36.68 -23.22 10.76
C GLY A 23 35.43 -22.63 10.10
N SER A 24 35.10 -22.96 8.84
CA SER A 24 34.28 -24.12 8.39
C SER A 24 32.97 -24.26 9.13
N GLU A 25 31.84 -24.66 8.57
CA GLU A 25 31.29 -24.96 7.23
C GLU A 25 29.90 -25.57 7.54
N SER A 26 28.99 -25.59 6.56
CA SER A 26 27.78 -26.46 6.48
C SER A 26 26.55 -26.08 7.31
N THR A 27 25.39 -25.82 6.67
CA THR A 27 24.38 -26.76 6.09
C THR A 27 23.45 -27.28 7.17
N GLU A 28 22.14 -26.98 7.06
CA GLU A 28 21.06 -27.98 7.13
C GLU A 28 19.69 -27.36 6.83
N ALA A 29 18.95 -28.04 5.97
CA ALA A 29 17.54 -27.85 5.67
C ALA A 29 16.72 -28.79 6.56
N VAL A 30 15.56 -28.36 7.06
CA VAL A 30 14.49 -29.29 7.46
C VAL A 30 13.12 -28.70 7.12
N THR A 31 12.47 -29.41 6.20
CA THR A 31 11.05 -29.46 5.88
C THR A 31 10.28 -30.14 7.01
N GLU A 32 9.15 -29.59 7.43
CA GLU A 32 8.08 -30.38 8.08
C GLU A 32 6.72 -29.83 7.60
N THR A 33 5.99 -30.68 6.87
CA THR A 33 4.55 -30.60 6.62
C THR A 33 3.88 -31.59 7.56
N PRO A 34 2.73 -31.25 8.16
CA PRO A 34 1.73 -32.27 8.43
C PRO A 34 0.43 -32.05 7.65
N THR A 35 0.04 -33.08 6.90
CA THR A 35 -1.30 -33.36 6.39
C THR A 35 -2.02 -34.24 7.41
N GLU A 36 -3.25 -33.88 7.82
CA GLU A 36 -4.34 -34.82 8.15
C GLU A 36 -5.71 -34.12 7.91
N GLU A 37 -6.44 -34.59 6.90
CA GLU A 37 -7.93 -34.67 6.84
C GLU A 37 -8.35 -35.99 7.55
N PRO A 38 -9.63 -36.35 7.81
CA PRO A 38 -10.93 -35.72 7.46
C PRO A 38 -11.94 -35.69 8.62
N THR A 39 -13.20 -35.26 8.37
CA THR A 39 -14.47 -35.95 8.79
C THR A 39 -15.63 -34.96 9.07
N GLU A 40 -16.55 -34.92 8.09
CA GLU A 40 -18.00 -35.17 8.17
C GLU A 40 -18.93 -34.34 9.09
N ALA A 41 -20.00 -33.87 8.44
CA ALA A 41 -21.13 -33.07 8.91
C ALA A 41 -22.09 -33.83 9.86
N PRO A 42 -23.08 -33.18 10.51
CA PRO A 42 -24.32 -32.82 9.80
C PRO A 42 -24.96 -31.47 10.20
N ALA A 43 -25.80 -31.03 9.26
CA ALA A 43 -26.91 -30.10 9.35
C ALA A 43 -27.41 -29.71 10.76
N GLU A 44 -27.57 -28.41 10.97
CA GLU A 44 -28.78 -27.88 11.61
C GLU A 44 -29.33 -26.76 10.70
N THR A 45 -30.41 -27.12 10.02
CA THR A 45 -31.41 -26.23 9.47
C THR A 45 -31.88 -25.28 10.57
N SER A 46 -31.81 -23.98 10.31
CA SER A 46 -32.74 -23.01 10.87
C SER A 46 -32.99 -21.97 9.80
N THR A 47 -33.98 -22.29 8.98
CA THR A 47 -34.72 -21.34 8.17
C THR A 47 -35.52 -20.47 9.12
N GLU A 48 -35.03 -19.28 9.41
CA GLU A 48 -35.89 -18.18 9.84
C GLU A 48 -35.93 -17.21 8.67
N THR A 49 -37.02 -17.33 7.91
CA THR A 49 -37.49 -16.35 6.95
C THR A 49 -37.81 -15.08 7.72
N ASP A 50 -36.89 -14.14 7.74
CA ASP A 50 -37.24 -12.73 7.96
C ASP A 50 -37.39 -12.10 6.57
N THR A 51 -38.64 -11.99 6.17
CA THR A 51 -39.06 -11.16 5.04
C THR A 51 -38.97 -9.71 5.54
N GLU A 52 -37.78 -9.14 5.49
CA GLU A 52 -37.65 -7.69 5.50
C GLU A 52 -38.13 -7.19 4.14
N GLU A 53 -39.35 -6.68 4.13
CA GLU A 53 -39.82 -5.79 3.07
C GLU A 53 -38.75 -4.72 2.83
N PRO A 54 -38.44 -4.36 1.56
CA PRO A 54 -37.66 -3.17 1.30
C PRO A 54 -38.52 -2.00 1.80
N SER A 55 -38.13 -1.50 2.96
CA SER A 55 -38.65 -0.27 3.51
C SER A 55 -38.29 0.81 2.49
N GLU A 56 -39.31 1.37 1.84
CA GLU A 56 -39.16 2.49 0.92
C GLU A 56 -38.38 3.58 1.64
N ASP A 57 -37.14 3.78 1.18
CA ASP A 57 -36.29 4.83 1.69
C ASP A 57 -36.97 6.16 1.40
N THR A 58 -37.14 6.91 2.46
CA THR A 58 -37.79 8.21 2.41
C THR A 58 -36.81 9.13 1.72
N GLU A 59 -37.05 9.42 0.43
CA GLU A 59 -36.35 10.46 -0.31
C GLU A 59 -36.56 11.82 0.37
N SER A 60 -35.74 12.05 1.40
CA SER A 60 -35.41 13.36 1.87
C SER A 60 -34.60 14.00 0.76
N THR A 61 -35.07 15.15 0.30
CA THR A 61 -34.47 15.93 -0.77
C THR A 61 -33.18 16.62 -0.28
N GLU A 62 -32.25 15.82 0.23
CA GLU A 62 -30.86 16.18 0.49
C GLU A 62 -30.05 15.54 -0.63
N GLY A 63 -29.26 16.31 -1.39
CA GLY A 63 -28.63 15.78 -2.58
C GLY A 63 -27.60 14.70 -2.29
N LYS A 64 -27.23 13.96 -3.33
CA LYS A 64 -26.46 12.72 -3.20
C LYS A 64 -25.05 13.02 -2.67
N THR A 65 -24.47 12.02 -2.02
CA THR A 65 -23.07 12.05 -1.59
C THR A 65 -22.26 11.05 -2.41
N LEU A 66 -21.04 11.43 -2.79
CA LEU A 66 -20.06 10.56 -3.44
C LEU A 66 -18.81 10.45 -2.57
N VAL A 67 -18.27 9.25 -2.42
CA VAL A 67 -16.95 9.00 -1.85
C VAL A 67 -16.00 8.57 -2.97
N VAL A 68 -15.07 9.44 -3.34
CA VAL A 68 -13.99 9.13 -4.28
C VAL A 68 -12.75 8.74 -3.47
N TYR A 69 -12.11 7.62 -3.76
CA TYR A 69 -10.92 7.23 -3.02
C TYR A 69 -9.87 6.50 -3.86
N TYR A 70 -8.62 6.57 -3.44
CA TYR A 70 -7.55 5.67 -3.88
C TYR A 70 -7.08 4.84 -2.70
N SER A 71 -6.85 3.54 -2.88
CA SER A 71 -6.20 2.70 -1.87
C SER A 71 -5.16 1.77 -2.47
N ALA A 72 -3.91 1.91 -2.02
CA ALA A 72 -2.83 1.00 -2.42
C ALA A 72 -2.88 -0.33 -1.66
N THR A 73 -3.25 -0.28 -0.37
CA THR A 73 -3.17 -1.42 0.57
C THR A 73 -4.46 -1.66 1.36
N GLY A 74 -5.59 -1.08 0.94
CA GLY A 74 -6.93 -1.33 1.50
C GLY A 74 -7.33 -0.47 2.70
N ASN A 75 -6.39 0.20 3.39
CA ASN A 75 -6.74 1.01 4.58
C ASN A 75 -7.71 2.17 4.26
N THR A 76 -7.51 2.82 3.12
CA THR A 76 -8.37 3.93 2.69
C THR A 76 -9.70 3.42 2.15
N GLU A 77 -9.70 2.26 1.49
CA GLU A 77 -10.92 1.58 1.05
C GLU A 77 -11.82 1.24 2.26
N GLU A 78 -11.26 0.68 3.33
CA GLU A 78 -12.01 0.39 4.56
C GLU A 78 -12.67 1.64 5.14
N ALA A 79 -11.93 2.76 5.20
CA ALA A 79 -12.46 4.03 5.66
C ALA A 79 -13.53 4.60 4.72
N ALA A 80 -13.34 4.48 3.40
CA ALA A 80 -14.32 4.93 2.39
C ALA A 80 -15.62 4.14 2.50
N ASN A 81 -15.54 2.83 2.66
CA ASN A 81 -16.69 1.94 2.85
C ASN A 81 -17.45 2.27 4.14
N TYR A 82 -16.73 2.59 5.23
CA TYR A 82 -17.36 3.05 6.46
C TYR A 82 -18.15 4.35 6.26
N ILE A 83 -17.57 5.33 5.54
CA ILE A 83 -18.25 6.59 5.23
C ILE A 83 -19.47 6.34 4.36
N ALA A 84 -19.32 5.57 3.28
CA ALA A 84 -20.41 5.25 2.35
C ALA A 84 -21.57 4.56 3.06
N ALA A 85 -21.30 3.59 3.93
CA ALA A 85 -22.33 2.93 4.73
C ALA A 85 -23.01 3.88 5.72
N ALA A 86 -22.29 4.84 6.28
CA ALA A 86 -22.84 5.80 7.23
C ALA A 86 -23.68 6.92 6.57
N THR A 87 -23.42 7.23 5.30
CA THR A 87 -24.06 8.35 4.58
C THR A 87 -24.99 7.91 3.45
N GLY A 88 -25.02 6.62 3.12
CA GLY A 88 -25.69 6.13 1.91
C GLY A 88 -25.05 6.63 0.62
N ALA A 89 -23.75 6.97 0.65
CA ALA A 89 -23.05 7.53 -0.51
C ALA A 89 -22.71 6.47 -1.54
N ASP A 90 -22.69 6.90 -2.81
CA ASP A 90 -22.05 6.15 -3.88
C ASP A 90 -20.52 6.19 -3.69
N THR A 91 -19.82 5.20 -4.27
CA THR A 91 -18.35 5.11 -4.19
C THR A 91 -17.72 5.06 -5.57
N LEU A 92 -16.60 5.77 -5.76
CA LEU A 92 -15.73 5.66 -6.92
C LEU A 92 -14.29 5.39 -6.45
N GLU A 93 -13.75 4.23 -6.81
CA GLU A 93 -12.34 3.92 -6.61
C GLU A 93 -11.50 4.42 -7.80
N LEU A 94 -10.46 5.19 -7.51
CA LEU A 94 -9.47 5.63 -8.48
C LEU A 94 -8.42 4.53 -8.62
N VAL A 95 -8.57 3.68 -9.63
CA VAL A 95 -7.63 2.58 -9.91
C VAL A 95 -6.61 3.02 -10.97
N PRO A 96 -5.30 3.07 -10.66
CA PRO A 96 -4.25 3.29 -11.65
C PRO A 96 -4.25 2.21 -12.72
N VAL A 97 -4.01 2.58 -13.98
CA VAL A 97 -3.78 1.61 -15.07
C VAL A 97 -2.54 0.77 -14.79
N GLU A 98 -1.51 1.38 -14.19
CA GLU A 98 -0.33 0.69 -13.66
C GLU A 98 -0.37 0.71 -12.12
N PRO A 99 -0.84 -0.38 -11.48
CA PRO A 99 -0.92 -0.47 -10.03
C PRO A 99 0.45 -0.33 -9.36
N TYR A 100 0.46 0.25 -8.17
CA TYR A 100 1.67 0.35 -7.35
C TYR A 100 2.02 -1.02 -6.76
N SER A 101 3.26 -1.45 -6.97
CA SER A 101 3.82 -2.63 -6.31
C SER A 101 4.29 -2.33 -4.88
N ASP A 102 4.59 -3.37 -4.10
CA ASP A 102 5.16 -3.19 -2.76
C ASP A 102 6.51 -2.43 -2.79
N ASP A 103 7.33 -2.68 -3.82
CA ASP A 103 8.60 -1.96 -4.04
C ASP A 103 8.36 -0.49 -4.39
N ASP A 104 7.33 -0.20 -5.19
CA ASP A 104 6.93 1.18 -5.51
C ASP A 104 6.51 1.96 -4.27
N LEU A 105 5.85 1.28 -3.32
CA LEU A 105 5.33 1.85 -2.08
C LEU A 105 6.39 1.97 -0.97
N ASN A 106 7.59 1.44 -1.18
CA ASN A 106 8.65 1.46 -0.20
C ASN A 106 9.29 2.85 -0.04
N TRP A 107 8.66 3.70 0.76
CA TRP A 107 9.15 5.06 1.05
C TRP A 107 10.55 5.13 1.70
N THR A 108 11.10 4.02 2.19
CA THR A 108 12.48 3.97 2.72
C THR A 108 13.54 3.79 1.64
N ASP A 109 13.14 3.37 0.43
CA ASP A 109 14.02 3.31 -0.73
C ASP A 109 13.90 4.61 -1.54
N ASP A 110 15.02 5.33 -1.66
CA ASP A 110 15.12 6.57 -2.41
C ASP A 110 14.89 6.38 -3.92
N ASN A 111 14.92 5.14 -4.42
CA ASN A 111 14.62 4.80 -5.81
C ASN A 111 13.19 4.29 -6.02
N SER A 112 12.38 4.21 -4.97
CA SER A 112 10.98 3.81 -5.10
C SER A 112 10.18 4.84 -5.89
N ARG A 113 9.13 4.37 -6.57
CA ARG A 113 8.22 5.23 -7.33
C ARG A 113 7.58 6.31 -6.44
N VAL A 114 7.14 5.96 -5.22
CA VAL A 114 6.53 6.96 -4.32
C VAL A 114 7.50 8.05 -3.87
N VAL A 115 8.79 7.75 -3.69
CA VAL A 115 9.80 8.78 -3.37
C VAL A 115 10.06 9.66 -4.59
N TYR A 116 10.22 9.05 -5.77
CA TYR A 116 10.40 9.80 -7.02
C TYR A 116 9.23 10.75 -7.30
N GLU A 117 7.99 10.27 -7.24
CA GLU A 117 6.78 11.08 -7.48
C GLU A 117 6.57 12.15 -6.40
N HIS A 118 6.96 11.89 -5.15
CA HIS A 118 6.93 12.90 -4.09
C HIS A 118 7.83 14.09 -4.41
N ASP A 119 9.05 13.82 -4.86
CA ASP A 119 10.06 14.84 -5.16
C ASP A 119 9.87 15.49 -6.54
N ASN A 120 9.09 14.86 -7.43
CA ASN A 120 8.82 15.32 -8.79
C ASN A 120 7.30 15.47 -9.01
N PRO A 121 6.70 16.63 -8.66
CA PRO A 121 5.26 16.84 -8.79
C PRO A 121 4.71 16.64 -10.20
N ASP A 122 5.50 16.95 -11.23
CA ASP A 122 5.11 16.76 -12.64
C ASP A 122 5.04 15.26 -13.04
N ALA A 123 5.61 14.36 -12.24
CA ALA A 123 5.53 12.91 -12.44
C ALA A 123 4.29 12.28 -11.78
N ARG A 124 3.43 13.08 -11.13
CA ARG A 124 2.25 12.60 -10.39
C ARG A 124 1.00 12.45 -11.25
N ASP A 125 1.10 12.72 -12.55
CA ASP A 125 0.02 12.46 -13.51
C ASP A 125 -0.08 10.95 -13.77
N VAL A 126 -0.99 10.31 -13.05
CA VAL A 126 -1.25 8.86 -13.12
C VAL A 126 -2.47 8.60 -14.00
N GLU A 127 -2.32 7.75 -15.03
CA GLU A 127 -3.45 7.30 -15.85
C GLU A 127 -4.35 6.36 -15.03
N LEU A 128 -5.66 6.62 -15.05
CA LEU A 128 -6.67 5.87 -14.29
C LEU A 128 -7.55 5.06 -15.23
N VAL A 129 -8.01 3.90 -14.75
CA VAL A 129 -8.98 3.05 -15.46
C VAL A 129 -10.31 3.80 -15.66
N GLU A 130 -10.76 4.49 -14.62
CA GLU A 130 -11.93 5.36 -14.63
C GLU A 130 -11.69 6.54 -13.67
N SER A 131 -12.16 7.73 -14.03
CA SER A 131 -11.97 8.96 -13.25
C SER A 131 -13.20 9.86 -13.21
N THR A 132 -14.32 9.38 -13.73
CA THR A 132 -15.57 10.15 -13.83
C THR A 132 -16.77 9.29 -13.54
N VAL A 133 -17.80 9.90 -12.98
CA VAL A 133 -19.15 9.34 -12.91
C VAL A 133 -20.04 10.02 -13.95
N SER A 134 -21.12 9.37 -14.38
CA SER A 134 -22.01 9.92 -15.42
C SER A 134 -22.95 11.03 -14.94
N ASP A 135 -23.19 11.15 -13.64
CA ASP A 135 -24.22 12.01 -13.04
C ASP A 135 -23.63 12.99 -12.00
N TRP A 136 -22.56 13.70 -12.37
CA TRP A 136 -21.85 14.63 -11.49
C TRP A 136 -22.74 15.72 -10.89
N GLU A 137 -23.75 16.18 -11.64
CA GLU A 137 -24.65 17.26 -11.20
C GLU A 137 -25.61 16.83 -10.08
N SER A 138 -25.74 15.52 -9.82
CA SER A 138 -26.61 14.98 -8.77
C SER A 138 -25.98 14.96 -7.38
N TYR A 139 -24.66 15.14 -7.28
CA TYR A 139 -23.91 15.08 -6.03
C TYR A 139 -23.72 16.48 -5.43
N ASP A 140 -24.18 16.67 -4.20
CA ASP A 140 -23.99 17.90 -3.43
C ASP A 140 -22.71 17.85 -2.58
N THR A 141 -22.30 16.64 -2.18
CA THR A 141 -21.12 16.41 -1.32
C THR A 141 -20.22 15.37 -1.93
N VAL A 142 -18.92 15.67 -2.00
CA VAL A 142 -17.89 14.73 -2.44
C VAL A 142 -16.82 14.60 -1.37
N PHE A 143 -16.64 13.39 -0.84
CA PHE A 143 -15.50 13.02 -0.01
C PHE A 143 -14.36 12.52 -0.89
N ILE A 144 -13.12 12.91 -0.57
CA ILE A 144 -11.92 12.46 -1.27
C ILE A 144 -10.99 11.78 -0.26
N GLY A 145 -10.79 10.47 -0.42
CA GLY A 145 -9.93 9.64 0.42
C GLY A 145 -8.62 9.28 -0.28
N TYR A 146 -7.49 9.44 0.40
CA TYR A 146 -6.19 8.96 -0.08
C TYR A 146 -5.27 8.61 1.08
N PRO A 147 -4.34 7.66 0.91
CA PRO A 147 -3.35 7.33 1.93
C PRO A 147 -2.36 8.48 2.11
N LYS A 148 -1.89 8.66 3.36
CA LYS A 148 -0.68 9.46 3.61
C LYS A 148 0.54 8.59 3.26
N LEU A 149 1.18 8.90 2.14
CA LEU A 149 2.25 8.08 1.57
C LEU A 149 3.66 8.37 2.12
N TYR A 150 3.83 9.43 2.92
CA TYR A 150 5.14 9.83 3.44
C TYR A 150 5.07 10.40 4.87
N PRO A 151 6.09 10.18 5.70
CA PRO A 151 6.19 10.81 7.00
C PRO A 151 6.62 12.28 6.85
N THR A 152 6.11 13.13 7.73
CA THR A 152 6.17 14.60 7.63
C THR A 152 7.56 15.20 7.92
N ASP A 153 8.55 14.36 8.20
CA ASP A 153 9.93 14.70 8.59
C ASP A 153 10.94 14.67 7.43
N ARG A 154 10.60 14.08 6.27
CA ARG A 154 11.26 14.39 4.99
C ARG A 154 10.68 15.68 4.41
N ALA A 155 10.91 16.79 5.09
CA ALA A 155 10.63 18.11 4.54
C ALA A 155 11.53 18.36 3.33
N CYS A 156 10.94 18.79 2.21
CA CYS A 156 11.67 19.42 1.11
C CYS A 156 12.74 20.37 1.68
N ILE A 157 14.01 20.14 1.32
CA ILE A 157 15.08 21.13 1.44
C ILE A 157 15.31 21.71 0.05
#